data_AF-A0A316G068-F1
#
_entry.id   AF-A0A316G068-F1
#
_cell.length_a   1.000
_cell.length_b   1.000
_cell.length_c   1.000
_cell.angle_alpha   90.00
_cell.angle_beta   90.00
_cell.angle_gamma   90.00
#
_symmetry.space_group_name_H-M   'P 1'
#
loop_
_entity.id
_entity.type
_entity.pdbx_description
1 polymer ?
#
loop_
_entity_poly.entity_id
_entity_poly.type
_entity_poly.pdbx_seq_one_letter_code
_entity_poly.pdbx_strand_id
1 'polypeptide(L)'
;MTDKVAAVMTVAKALGGERIGTEHLLAGALRAGTGVRRVLDVWDVTPTVLHAVLRTQAGRWAAPDDGTAAVDRARLAHGEPSAEQLLAVLLEDPQSHAGELLRECGADVEAVRAALAGGRMPARVERVPAELVAVRDRLIGRARYRGRGLRDYLLSAIIRVRINYAEVPVLWASLEADLIAKSHGGPKRTDDVLRAMLMTYEVACAYPHLLGPANERYEGVRALVEVGVDWRNVARWDGGDEDQVPVKELLKPGSDWPEDTSALLGVLVSHPGSRAGRLLAENLV
;
A
#
# COMPACT_ATOMS: atom_id res chain seq x y z
N MET A 1 24.08 -15.22 7.83
CA MET A 1 24.41 -14.86 6.43
C MET A 1 24.55 -13.35 6.40
N THR A 2 25.71 -12.82 6.06
CA THR A 2 25.91 -11.37 5.89
C THR A 2 25.15 -10.90 4.66
N ASP A 3 24.29 -9.90 4.82
CA ASP A 3 23.54 -9.29 3.70
C ASP A 3 24.52 -8.48 2.84
N LYS A 4 25.10 -9.14 1.83
CA LYS A 4 26.21 -8.57 1.04
C LYS A 4 25.72 -7.52 0.04
N VAL A 5 26.50 -6.46 -0.15
CA VAL A 5 26.30 -5.42 -1.19
C VAL A 5 26.11 -6.00 -2.58
N ALA A 6 26.69 -7.16 -2.90
CA ALA A 6 26.45 -7.83 -4.18
C ALA A 6 24.95 -8.12 -4.43
N ALA A 7 24.20 -8.54 -3.41
CA ALA A 7 22.75 -8.77 -3.51
C ALA A 7 21.98 -7.45 -3.69
N VAL A 8 22.40 -6.39 -3.00
CA VAL A 8 21.88 -5.02 -3.19
C VAL A 8 22.05 -4.58 -4.64
N MET A 9 23.26 -4.73 -5.18
CA MET A 9 23.59 -4.34 -6.56
C MET A 9 22.79 -5.11 -7.60
N THR A 10 22.54 -6.40 -7.40
CA THR A 10 21.69 -7.20 -8.31
C THR A 10 20.28 -6.61 -8.41
N VAL A 11 19.69 -6.21 -7.28
CA VAL A 11 18.36 -5.59 -7.28
C VAL A 11 18.41 -4.18 -7.86
N ALA A 12 19.42 -3.38 -7.50
CA ALA A 12 19.57 -2.02 -8.00
C ALA A 12 19.73 -1.99 -9.53
N LYS A 13 20.56 -2.89 -10.09
CA LYS A 13 20.73 -3.07 -11.55
C LYS A 13 19.43 -3.45 -12.24
N ALA A 14 18.63 -4.33 -11.64
CA ALA A 14 17.35 -4.73 -12.20
C ALA A 14 16.33 -3.58 -12.26
N LEU A 15 16.54 -2.49 -11.50
CA LEU A 15 15.65 -1.34 -11.45
C LEU A 15 16.19 -0.15 -12.26
N GLY A 16 17.46 0.22 -12.08
CA GLY A 16 18.09 1.38 -12.73
C GLY A 16 18.69 1.08 -14.11
N GLY A 17 18.80 -0.20 -14.50
CA GLY A 17 19.43 -0.60 -15.74
C GLY A 17 20.89 -0.15 -15.81
N GLU A 18 21.21 0.69 -16.80
CA GLU A 18 22.57 1.21 -17.04
C GLU A 18 22.95 2.37 -16.11
N ARG A 19 21.99 3.04 -15.47
CA ARG A 19 22.23 4.19 -14.60
C ARG A 19 21.67 3.92 -13.20
N ILE A 20 22.54 3.57 -12.26
CA ILE A 20 22.17 3.20 -10.89
C ILE A 20 22.34 4.41 -9.97
N GLY A 21 21.21 4.97 -9.52
CA GLY A 21 21.16 5.98 -8.45
C GLY A 21 21.09 5.38 -7.05
N THR A 22 21.22 6.24 -6.04
CA THR A 22 21.14 5.87 -4.62
C THR A 22 19.74 5.37 -4.25
N GLU A 23 18.68 5.84 -4.91
CA GLU A 23 17.30 5.34 -4.76
C GLU A 23 17.17 3.85 -5.16
N HIS A 24 17.91 3.43 -6.19
CA HIS A 24 17.96 2.04 -6.63
C HIS A 24 18.74 1.17 -5.63
N LEU A 25 19.81 1.71 -5.05
CA LEU A 25 20.58 1.05 -4.00
C LEU A 25 19.77 0.91 -2.72
N LEU A 26 18.99 1.92 -2.34
CA LEU A 26 18.03 1.83 -1.23
C LEU A 26 17.01 0.70 -1.46
N ALA A 27 16.44 0.60 -2.66
CA ALA A 27 15.53 -0.50 -3.01
C ALA A 27 16.20 -1.87 -2.89
N GLY A 28 17.46 -1.97 -3.32
CA GLY A 28 18.26 -3.18 -3.14
C GLY A 28 18.59 -3.49 -1.69
N ALA A 29 18.96 -2.48 -0.89
CA ALA A 29 19.28 -2.60 0.53
C ALA A 29 18.04 -3.04 1.32
N LEU A 30 16.87 -2.47 1.05
CA LEU A 30 15.61 -2.88 1.66
C LEU A 30 15.18 -4.30 1.25
N ARG A 31 15.55 -4.77 0.06
CA ARG A 31 15.21 -6.12 -0.38
C ARG A 31 16.17 -7.19 0.15
N ALA A 32 17.46 -6.90 0.21
CA ALA A 32 18.49 -7.83 0.64
C ALA A 32 18.73 -7.79 2.15
N GLY A 33 18.71 -6.59 2.76
CA GLY A 33 19.04 -6.34 4.16
C GLY A 33 17.89 -6.65 5.13
N THR A 34 18.09 -7.61 6.03
CA THR A 34 17.15 -7.91 7.13
C THR A 34 17.10 -6.80 8.18
N GLY A 35 18.23 -6.21 8.55
CA GLY A 35 18.27 -5.10 9.50
C GLY A 35 17.74 -3.81 8.87
N VAL A 36 18.05 -3.54 7.59
CA VAL A 36 17.42 -2.44 6.84
C VAL A 36 15.90 -2.55 6.86
N ARG A 37 15.34 -3.73 6.58
CA ARG A 37 13.89 -3.96 6.68
C ARG A 37 13.37 -3.66 8.07
N ARG A 38 14.02 -4.16 9.11
CA ARG A 38 13.61 -3.93 10.49
C ARG A 38 13.59 -2.44 10.85
N VAL A 39 14.61 -1.69 10.43
CA VAL A 39 14.70 -0.24 10.66
C VAL A 39 13.55 0.47 9.96
N LEU A 40 13.39 0.24 8.65
CA LEU A 40 12.40 0.95 7.84
C LEU A 40 10.94 0.54 8.13
N ASP A 41 10.73 -0.64 8.72
CA ASP A 41 9.40 -1.12 9.14
C ASP A 41 8.76 -0.23 10.21
N VAL A 42 9.56 0.50 11.00
CA VAL A 42 9.07 1.47 12.00
C VAL A 42 8.21 2.57 11.35
N TRP A 43 8.49 2.90 10.09
CA TRP A 43 7.73 3.88 9.31
C TRP A 43 6.82 3.24 8.25
N ASP A 44 6.59 1.93 8.32
CA ASP A 44 5.85 1.15 7.31
C ASP A 44 6.47 1.23 5.90
N VAL A 45 7.76 1.56 5.78
CA VAL A 45 8.45 1.58 4.49
C VAL A 45 8.87 0.16 4.13
N THR A 46 7.94 -0.54 3.49
CA THR A 46 8.16 -1.90 2.97
C THR A 46 8.69 -1.85 1.53
N PRO A 47 9.18 -2.98 0.98
CA PRO A 47 9.49 -3.05 -0.44
C PRO A 47 8.30 -2.65 -1.33
N THR A 48 7.05 -2.96 -0.94
CA THR A 48 5.88 -2.58 -1.74
C THR A 48 5.70 -1.07 -1.76
N VAL A 49 5.80 -0.41 -0.60
CA VAL A 49 5.68 1.04 -0.47
C VAL A 49 6.77 1.75 -1.27
N LEU A 50 8.03 1.37 -1.05
CA LEU A 50 9.17 1.99 -1.72
C LEU A 50 9.09 1.86 -3.25
N HIS A 51 8.73 0.67 -3.75
CA HIS A 51 8.57 0.46 -5.20
C HIS A 51 7.39 1.25 -5.79
N ALA A 52 6.30 1.39 -5.04
CA ALA A 52 5.16 2.18 -5.50
C ALA A 52 5.57 3.65 -5.69
N VAL A 53 6.22 4.25 -4.70
CA VAL A 53 6.70 5.65 -4.75
C VAL A 53 7.75 5.83 -5.86
N LEU A 54 8.74 4.93 -5.94
CA LEU A 54 9.78 4.96 -6.97
C LEU A 54 9.17 4.94 -8.39
N ARG A 55 8.17 4.09 -8.63
CA ARG A 55 7.49 3.98 -9.94
C ARG A 55 6.65 5.21 -10.25
N THR A 56 5.84 5.68 -9.30
CA THR A 56 4.94 6.82 -9.51
C THR A 56 5.71 8.11 -9.81
N GLN A 57 6.93 8.23 -9.29
CA GLN A 57 7.80 9.39 -9.50
C GLN A 57 8.96 9.12 -10.47
N ALA A 58 8.85 8.14 -11.38
CA ALA A 58 9.95 7.73 -12.28
C ALA A 58 10.64 8.89 -13.03
N GLY A 59 9.89 9.93 -13.41
CA GLY A 59 10.46 11.13 -14.05
C GLY A 59 11.41 11.92 -13.16
N ARG A 60 11.18 11.95 -11.84
CA ARG A 60 12.03 12.61 -10.84
C ARG A 60 13.40 11.92 -10.73
N TRP A 61 13.42 10.61 -10.88
CA TRP A 61 14.62 9.77 -10.77
C TRP A 61 15.34 9.57 -12.12
N ALA A 62 14.90 10.23 -13.19
CA ALA A 62 15.41 10.02 -14.54
C ALA A 62 16.87 10.49 -14.74
N ALA A 63 17.35 11.38 -13.87
CA ALA A 63 18.74 11.81 -13.78
C ALA A 63 19.33 11.31 -12.45
N PRO A 64 19.61 10.00 -12.32
CA PRO A 64 20.05 9.42 -11.04
C PRO A 64 21.35 10.09 -10.56
N ASP A 65 21.47 10.23 -9.24
CA ASP A 65 22.71 10.59 -8.58
C ASP A 65 23.74 9.44 -8.69
N ASP A 66 24.98 9.67 -8.26
CA ASP A 66 26.04 8.67 -8.45
C ASP A 66 26.00 7.58 -7.37
N GLY A 67 25.18 6.56 -7.60
CA GLY A 67 25.10 5.38 -6.75
C GLY A 67 26.40 4.57 -6.73
N THR A 68 27.16 4.56 -7.82
CA THR A 68 28.43 3.79 -7.87
C THR A 68 29.47 4.42 -6.93
N ALA A 69 29.60 5.75 -6.97
CA ALA A 69 30.45 6.47 -6.04
C ALA A 69 30.04 6.23 -4.58
N ALA A 70 28.74 6.12 -4.28
CA ALA A 70 28.28 5.81 -2.93
C ALA A 70 28.69 4.40 -2.46
N VAL A 71 28.63 3.40 -3.35
CA VAL A 71 29.11 2.04 -3.06
C VAL A 71 30.62 2.04 -2.80
N ASP A 72 31.39 2.77 -3.61
CA ASP A 72 32.84 2.85 -3.44
C ASP A 72 33.22 3.57 -2.15
N ARG A 73 32.51 4.64 -1.76
CA ARG A 73 32.65 5.27 -0.43
C ARG A 73 32.39 4.27 0.70
N ALA A 74 31.32 3.49 0.61
CA ALA A 74 31.00 2.49 1.63
C ALA A 74 32.08 1.39 1.74
N ARG A 75 32.65 0.96 0.61
CA ARG A 75 33.76 0.00 0.57
C ARG A 75 35.04 0.58 1.16
N LEU A 76 35.35 1.84 0.88
CA LEU A 76 36.50 2.51 1.47
C LEU A 76 36.36 2.63 2.99
N ALA A 77 35.16 2.90 3.49
CA ALA A 77 34.90 3.04 4.93
C ALA A 77 34.86 1.68 5.69
N HIS A 78 34.38 0.61 5.06
CA HIS A 78 34.03 -0.63 5.76
C HIS A 78 34.63 -1.93 5.16
N GLY A 79 35.37 -1.85 4.05
CA GLY A 79 35.88 -3.00 3.31
C GLY A 79 34.76 -3.73 2.56
N GLU A 80 34.11 -4.69 3.22
CA GLU A 80 32.90 -5.37 2.72
C GLU A 80 31.67 -4.86 3.48
N PRO A 81 31.02 -3.76 3.04
CA PRO A 81 29.88 -3.21 3.78
C PRO A 81 28.68 -4.16 3.79
N SER A 82 27.97 -4.16 4.91
CA SER A 82 26.60 -4.67 5.02
C SER A 82 25.60 -3.75 4.30
N ALA A 83 24.37 -4.22 4.09
CA ALA A 83 23.30 -3.39 3.54
C ALA A 83 22.97 -2.18 4.43
N GLU A 84 23.05 -2.35 5.75
CA GLU A 84 22.85 -1.30 6.76
C GLU A 84 23.95 -0.24 6.68
N GLN A 85 25.22 -0.65 6.60
CA GLN A 85 26.35 0.26 6.43
C GLN A 85 26.28 1.00 5.09
N LEU A 86 25.92 0.31 4.00
CA LEU A 86 25.68 0.96 2.72
C LEU A 86 24.57 2.00 2.86
N LEU A 87 23.42 1.66 3.45
CA LEU A 87 22.34 2.62 3.65
C LEU A 87 22.77 3.81 4.51
N ALA A 88 23.55 3.60 5.58
CA ALA A 88 24.09 4.69 6.37
C ALA A 88 24.90 5.67 5.52
N VAL A 89 25.79 5.16 4.65
CA VAL A 89 26.60 5.98 3.72
C VAL A 89 25.74 6.68 2.66
N LEU A 90 24.68 6.04 2.15
CA LEU A 90 23.75 6.70 1.22
C LEU A 90 23.06 7.92 1.87
N LEU A 91 22.80 7.85 3.18
CA LEU A 91 22.11 8.89 3.94
C LEU A 91 23.06 9.93 4.56
N GLU A 92 24.38 9.82 4.36
CA GLU A 92 25.32 10.87 4.75
C GLU A 92 25.16 12.14 3.91
N ASP A 93 24.84 11.96 2.62
CA ASP A 93 24.49 13.05 1.73
C ASP A 93 23.01 13.42 1.91
N PRO A 94 22.68 14.60 2.46
CA PRO A 94 21.29 15.02 2.66
C PRO A 94 20.52 15.23 1.35
N GLN A 95 21.25 15.38 0.23
CA GLN A 95 20.68 15.54 -1.11
C GLN A 95 20.59 14.22 -1.88
N SER A 96 20.96 13.08 -1.27
CA SER A 96 20.84 11.80 -1.97
C SER A 96 19.39 11.48 -2.31
N HIS A 97 19.19 10.91 -3.49
CA HIS A 97 17.88 10.43 -3.90
C HIS A 97 17.35 9.31 -2.99
N ALA A 98 18.22 8.53 -2.35
CA ALA A 98 17.84 7.59 -1.29
C ALA A 98 17.16 8.31 -0.12
N GLY A 99 17.78 9.39 0.39
CA GLY A 99 17.19 10.19 1.46
C GLY A 99 15.88 10.85 1.04
N GLU A 100 15.81 11.35 -0.20
CA GLU A 100 14.59 11.92 -0.76
C GLU A 100 13.47 10.89 -0.89
N LEU A 101 13.74 9.71 -1.45
CA LEU A 101 12.75 8.64 -1.60
C LEU A 101 12.22 8.16 -0.23
N LEU A 102 13.06 8.09 0.80
CA LEU A 102 12.59 7.77 2.16
C LEU A 102 11.62 8.82 2.70
N ARG A 103 11.89 10.11 2.49
CA ARG A 103 10.99 11.20 2.88
C ARG A 103 9.65 11.10 2.14
N GLU A 104 9.68 10.80 0.84
CA GLU A 104 8.48 10.59 0.03
C GLU A 104 7.67 9.36 0.49
N CYS A 105 8.33 8.33 1.03
CA CYS A 105 7.65 7.20 1.70
C CYS A 105 7.14 7.55 3.12
N GLY A 106 7.34 8.78 3.59
CA GLY A 106 6.94 9.23 4.92
C GLY A 106 7.80 8.71 6.06
N ALA A 107 9.09 8.42 5.82
CA ALA A 107 10.06 8.10 6.86
C ALA A 107 10.82 9.35 7.34
N ASP A 108 11.17 9.35 8.63
CA ASP A 108 12.08 10.33 9.21
C ASP A 108 13.53 9.88 8.97
N VAL A 109 14.20 10.52 8.01
CA VAL A 109 15.56 10.15 7.58
C VAL A 109 16.59 10.30 8.70
N GLU A 110 16.46 11.32 9.55
CA GLU A 110 17.41 11.52 10.65
C GLU A 110 17.25 10.44 11.72
N ALA A 111 16.01 10.06 12.03
CA ALA A 111 15.74 8.93 12.91
C ALA A 111 16.19 7.58 12.30
N VAL A 112 16.08 7.40 10.98
CA VAL A 112 16.66 6.24 10.27
C VAL A 112 18.18 6.21 10.42
N ARG A 113 18.86 7.34 10.21
CA ARG A 113 20.32 7.45 10.38
C ARG A 113 20.75 7.13 11.81
N ALA A 114 20.07 7.72 12.80
CA ALA A 114 20.34 7.46 14.22
C ALA A 114 20.14 5.99 14.58
N ALA A 115 19.10 5.35 14.03
CA ALA A 115 18.83 3.93 14.20
C ALA A 115 19.92 3.03 13.62
N LEU A 116 20.42 3.35 12.42
CA LEU A 116 21.51 2.60 11.77
C LEU A 116 22.84 2.77 12.51
N ALA A 117 23.12 3.97 13.03
CA ALA A 117 24.37 4.26 13.74
C ALA A 117 24.40 3.70 15.17
N GLY A 118 23.30 3.85 15.92
CA GLY A 118 23.24 3.51 17.35
C GLY A 118 22.57 2.17 17.67
N GLY A 119 21.96 1.50 16.67
CA GLY A 119 21.21 0.26 16.86
C GLY A 119 19.92 0.40 17.68
N ARG A 120 19.59 1.60 18.15
CA ARG A 120 18.38 1.89 18.92
C ARG A 120 17.22 2.15 17.96
N MET A 121 16.23 1.27 17.98
CA MET A 121 15.03 1.45 17.17
C MET A 121 14.11 2.52 17.76
N PRO A 122 13.60 3.45 16.94
CA PRO A 122 12.56 4.36 17.38
C PRO A 122 11.28 3.58 17.70
N ALA A 123 10.46 4.15 18.58
CA ALA A 123 9.14 3.62 18.84
C ALA A 123 8.28 3.76 17.57
N ARG A 124 7.59 2.68 17.20
CA ARG A 124 6.65 2.70 16.10
C ARG A 124 5.41 3.48 16.49
N VAL A 125 5.08 4.48 15.69
CA VAL A 125 3.82 5.22 15.80
C VAL A 125 2.81 4.53 14.87
N GLU A 126 1.74 4.03 15.48
CA GLU A 126 0.67 3.38 14.74
C GLU A 126 -0.15 4.44 13.98
N ARG A 127 -0.28 4.28 12.67
CA ARG A 127 -0.90 5.28 11.77
C ARG A 127 -2.40 5.06 11.58
N VAL A 128 -2.88 3.85 11.86
CA VAL A 128 -4.27 3.45 11.68
C VAL A 128 -4.82 2.82 12.95
N PRO A 129 -6.13 2.90 13.23
CA PRO A 129 -6.73 2.18 14.35
C PRO A 129 -6.43 0.68 14.31
N ALA A 130 -6.44 0.04 15.49
CA ALA A 130 -6.08 -1.37 15.64
C ALA A 130 -6.90 -2.30 14.73
N GLU A 131 -8.17 -1.95 14.48
CA GLU A 131 -9.09 -2.69 13.63
C GLU A 131 -8.72 -2.64 12.13
N LEU A 132 -7.95 -1.63 11.71
CA LEU A 132 -7.51 -1.44 10.32
C LEU A 132 -6.09 -1.93 10.04
N VAL A 133 -5.37 -2.41 11.07
CA VAL A 133 -4.01 -2.96 10.96
C VAL A 133 -3.91 -4.04 9.88
N ALA A 134 -4.88 -4.95 9.80
CA ALA A 134 -4.89 -6.01 8.81
C ALA A 134 -5.07 -5.48 7.37
N VAL A 135 -5.87 -4.44 7.18
CA VAL A 135 -6.11 -3.79 5.87
C VAL A 135 -4.84 -3.05 5.43
N ARG A 136 -4.25 -2.27 6.34
CA ARG A 136 -2.94 -1.62 6.15
C ARG A 136 -1.87 -2.63 5.75
N ASP A 137 -1.75 -3.74 6.48
CA ASP A 137 -0.70 -4.73 6.22
C ASP A 137 -0.79 -5.35 4.83
N ARG A 138 -1.99 -5.42 4.23
CA ARG A 138 -2.15 -5.83 2.83
C ARG A 138 -1.79 -4.74 1.84
N LEU A 139 -2.14 -3.48 2.13
CA LEU A 139 -1.74 -2.33 1.31
C LEU A 139 -0.22 -2.25 1.18
N ILE A 140 0.48 -2.28 2.32
CA ILE A 140 1.94 -2.16 2.36
C ILE A 140 2.63 -3.52 2.11
N GLY A 141 1.90 -4.58 1.77
CA GLY A 141 2.46 -5.87 1.36
C GLY A 141 3.14 -6.70 2.46
N ARG A 142 2.86 -6.45 3.74
CA ARG A 142 3.19 -7.37 4.85
C ARG A 142 2.32 -8.62 4.84
N ALA A 143 1.07 -8.48 4.41
CA ALA A 143 0.13 -9.55 4.18
C ALA A 143 -0.27 -9.62 2.70
N ARG A 144 -0.80 -10.77 2.27
CA ARG A 144 -1.32 -10.96 0.91
C ARG A 144 -2.78 -11.36 0.98
N TYR A 145 -3.58 -10.92 0.01
CA TYR A 145 -4.86 -11.57 -0.25
C TYR A 145 -4.59 -13.00 -0.71
N ARG A 146 -5.14 -13.97 0.02
CA ARG A 146 -5.10 -15.38 -0.37
C ARG A 146 -6.37 -15.68 -1.16
N GLY A 147 -6.17 -16.10 -2.40
CA GLY A 147 -7.23 -16.42 -3.32
C GLY A 147 -8.04 -17.67 -2.99
N ARG A 148 -9.28 -17.72 -3.48
CA ARG A 148 -10.07 -18.94 -3.72
C ARG A 148 -10.07 -19.22 -5.23
N GLY A 149 -9.21 -20.15 -5.68
CA GLY A 149 -9.39 -20.85 -6.95
C GLY A 149 -9.18 -20.04 -8.25
N LEU A 150 -9.80 -20.50 -9.34
CA LEU A 150 -9.55 -20.09 -10.74
C LEU A 150 -9.70 -18.58 -11.02
N ARG A 151 -10.53 -17.88 -10.22
CA ARG A 151 -10.76 -16.44 -10.38
C ARG A 151 -9.52 -15.63 -9.97
N ASP A 152 -8.79 -16.08 -8.96
CA ASP A 152 -7.48 -15.52 -8.60
C ASP A 152 -6.40 -15.87 -9.60
N TYR A 153 -6.56 -16.96 -10.36
CA TYR A 153 -5.65 -17.28 -11.47
C TYR A 153 -5.85 -16.30 -12.66
N LEU A 154 -7.10 -15.98 -13.01
CA LEU A 154 -7.41 -14.95 -14.02
C LEU A 154 -7.00 -13.54 -13.59
N LEU A 155 -7.31 -13.18 -12.34
CA LEU A 155 -6.79 -11.96 -11.72
C LEU A 155 -5.26 -11.99 -11.66
N SER A 156 -4.61 -13.13 -11.40
CA SER A 156 -3.14 -13.26 -11.37
C SER A 156 -2.46 -12.98 -12.71
N ALA A 157 -3.14 -13.17 -13.83
CA ALA A 157 -2.62 -12.77 -15.15
C ALA A 157 -2.51 -11.24 -15.28
N ILE A 158 -3.36 -10.49 -14.59
CA ILE A 158 -3.32 -9.02 -14.46
C ILE A 158 -2.39 -8.60 -13.29
N ILE A 159 -2.33 -9.39 -12.21
CA ILE A 159 -1.59 -9.14 -10.95
C ILE A 159 -0.12 -9.64 -10.98
N ARG A 160 0.48 -9.95 -12.14
CA ARG A 160 1.92 -10.28 -12.20
C ARG A 160 2.84 -9.13 -11.76
N VAL A 161 2.28 -7.91 -11.67
CA VAL A 161 2.92 -6.71 -11.14
C VAL A 161 2.59 -6.57 -9.65
N ARG A 162 3.54 -6.13 -8.81
CA ARG A 162 3.25 -5.74 -7.42
C ARG A 162 2.22 -4.59 -7.45
N ILE A 163 0.93 -4.90 -7.29
CA ILE A 163 -0.13 -3.91 -7.34
C ILE A 163 -0.06 -3.03 -6.09
N ASN A 164 0.05 -1.73 -6.32
CA ASN A 164 -0.29 -0.74 -5.33
C ASN A 164 -1.82 -0.70 -5.20
N TYR A 165 -2.38 -1.38 -4.19
CA TYR A 165 -3.84 -1.47 -4.03
C TYR A 165 -4.52 -0.11 -3.90
N ALA A 166 -3.81 0.89 -3.37
CA ALA A 166 -4.32 2.25 -3.28
C ALA A 166 -4.66 2.87 -4.64
N GLU A 167 -4.06 2.41 -5.75
CA GLU A 167 -4.37 2.91 -7.11
C GLU A 167 -5.63 2.28 -7.73
N VAL A 168 -6.13 1.19 -7.14
CA VAL A 168 -7.27 0.40 -7.65
C VAL A 168 -8.33 0.20 -6.56
N PRO A 169 -8.97 1.29 -6.09
CA PRO A 169 -9.82 1.27 -4.90
C PRO A 169 -10.96 0.26 -4.97
N VAL A 170 -11.60 0.10 -6.14
CA VAL A 170 -12.72 -0.83 -6.31
C VAL A 170 -12.26 -2.29 -6.18
N LEU A 171 -11.10 -2.64 -6.76
CA LEU A 171 -10.52 -3.97 -6.58
C LEU A 171 -10.16 -4.20 -5.12
N TRP A 172 -9.53 -3.21 -4.48
CA TRP A 172 -9.11 -3.31 -3.08
C TRP A 172 -10.30 -3.51 -2.14
N ALA A 173 -11.33 -2.68 -2.26
CA ALA A 173 -12.57 -2.80 -1.51
C ALA A 173 -13.26 -4.15 -1.76
N SER A 174 -13.29 -4.63 -3.01
CA SER A 174 -13.87 -5.95 -3.32
C SER A 174 -13.12 -7.10 -2.63
N LEU A 175 -11.79 -7.06 -2.60
CA LEU A 175 -10.95 -8.06 -1.92
C LEU A 175 -11.13 -8.02 -0.40
N GLU A 176 -11.24 -6.84 0.20
CA GLU A 176 -11.54 -6.70 1.62
C GLU A 176 -12.97 -7.17 1.96
N ALA A 177 -13.96 -6.87 1.11
CA ALA A 177 -15.31 -7.37 1.28
C ALA A 177 -15.39 -8.91 1.26
N ASP A 178 -14.54 -9.59 0.49
CA ASP A 178 -14.41 -11.05 0.55
C ASP A 178 -13.89 -11.56 1.90
N LEU A 179 -13.03 -10.78 2.57
CA LEU A 179 -12.51 -11.13 3.90
C LEU A 179 -13.52 -10.86 5.00
N ILE A 180 -14.29 -9.77 4.89
CA ILE A 180 -15.43 -9.49 5.77
C ILE A 180 -16.48 -10.58 5.62
N ALA A 181 -16.83 -10.99 4.40
CA ALA A 181 -17.74 -12.10 4.15
C ALA A 181 -17.30 -13.40 4.82
N LYS A 182 -16.01 -13.71 4.76
CA LYS A 182 -15.44 -14.89 5.40
C LYS A 182 -15.52 -14.84 6.92
N SER A 183 -15.45 -13.66 7.55
CA SER A 183 -15.44 -13.56 9.01
C SER A 183 -16.81 -13.85 9.62
N HIS A 184 -17.90 -13.56 8.89
CA HIS A 184 -19.27 -13.92 9.30
C HIS A 184 -19.78 -15.24 8.70
N GLY A 185 -18.98 -15.91 7.87
CA GLY A 185 -19.28 -17.25 7.34
C GLY A 185 -20.31 -17.28 6.21
N GLY A 186 -20.72 -16.13 5.69
CA GLY A 186 -21.75 -15.98 4.67
C GLY A 186 -21.24 -15.59 3.28
N PRO A 187 -22.16 -15.41 2.31
CA PRO A 187 -21.84 -14.77 1.04
C PRO A 187 -21.48 -13.29 1.24
N LYS A 188 -20.75 -12.71 0.27
CA LYS A 188 -20.47 -11.27 0.24
C LYS A 188 -21.77 -10.49 0.07
N ARG A 189 -22.00 -9.51 0.95
CA ARG A 189 -23.17 -8.63 0.96
C ARG A 189 -22.79 -7.21 0.52
N THR A 190 -23.77 -6.40 0.11
CA THR A 190 -23.51 -5.02 -0.36
C THR A 190 -22.98 -4.11 0.75
N ASP A 191 -23.42 -4.30 2.01
CA ASP A 191 -22.87 -3.61 3.19
C ASP A 191 -21.42 -4.03 3.50
N ASP A 192 -21.02 -5.27 3.19
CA ASP A 192 -19.62 -5.68 3.28
C ASP A 192 -18.74 -4.90 2.29
N VAL A 193 -19.25 -4.63 1.08
CA VAL A 193 -18.56 -3.82 0.05
C VAL A 193 -18.46 -2.35 0.49
N LEU A 194 -19.55 -1.77 0.99
CA LEU A 194 -19.58 -0.40 1.50
C LEU A 194 -18.60 -0.23 2.67
N ARG A 195 -18.64 -1.17 3.64
CA ARG A 195 -17.71 -1.19 4.78
C ARG A 195 -16.27 -1.30 4.32
N ALA A 196 -15.98 -2.21 3.40
CA ALA A 196 -14.63 -2.38 2.86
C ALA A 196 -14.13 -1.10 2.18
N MET A 197 -14.97 -0.44 1.37
CA MET A 197 -14.63 0.81 0.70
C MET A 197 -14.22 1.91 1.69
N LEU A 198 -14.99 2.08 2.78
CA LEU A 198 -14.69 3.03 3.86
C LEU A 198 -13.41 2.65 4.62
N MET A 199 -13.22 1.37 4.95
CA MET A 199 -12.00 0.87 5.62
C MET A 199 -10.75 1.09 4.77
N THR A 200 -10.82 0.80 3.47
CA THR A 200 -9.68 1.01 2.56
C THR A 200 -9.38 2.49 2.36
N TYR A 201 -10.40 3.35 2.32
CA TYR A 201 -10.22 4.79 2.24
C TYR A 201 -9.52 5.36 3.48
N GLU A 202 -9.95 4.99 4.68
CA GLU A 202 -9.30 5.45 5.93
C GLU A 202 -7.82 5.04 5.98
N VAL A 203 -7.51 3.80 5.54
CA VAL A 203 -6.12 3.38 5.37
C VAL A 203 -5.42 4.21 4.29
N ALA A 204 -6.03 4.43 3.13
CA ALA A 204 -5.44 5.24 2.06
C ALA A 204 -5.07 6.66 2.52
N CYS A 205 -5.92 7.30 3.32
CA CYS A 205 -5.66 8.61 3.92
C CYS A 205 -4.43 8.63 4.84
N ALA A 206 -4.13 7.51 5.52
CA ALA A 206 -2.92 7.37 6.34
C ALA A 206 -1.63 7.17 5.50
N TYR A 207 -1.74 6.85 4.21
CA TYR A 207 -0.63 6.64 3.28
C TYR A 207 -0.81 7.45 1.97
N PRO A 208 -0.85 8.80 2.04
CA PRO A 208 -1.13 9.63 0.87
C PRO A 208 -0.13 9.47 -0.27
N HIS A 209 1.13 9.11 0.05
CA HIS A 209 2.18 8.83 -0.94
C HIS A 209 1.89 7.57 -1.80
N LEU A 210 0.97 6.71 -1.39
CA LEU A 210 0.53 5.56 -2.19
C LEU A 210 -0.68 5.86 -3.08
N LEU A 211 -1.38 6.97 -2.87
CA LEU A 211 -2.51 7.36 -3.73
C LEU A 211 -2.03 7.85 -5.09
N GLY A 212 -0.99 8.68 -5.11
CA GLY A 212 -0.50 9.31 -6.34
C GLY A 212 -1.65 9.96 -7.13
N PRO A 213 -1.74 9.75 -8.46
CA PRO A 213 -2.83 10.29 -9.28
C PRO A 213 -4.19 9.62 -9.01
N ALA A 214 -4.24 8.49 -8.30
CA ALA A 214 -5.48 7.78 -8.03
C ALA A 214 -6.30 8.39 -6.88
N ASN A 215 -5.84 9.49 -6.25
CA ASN A 215 -6.58 10.17 -5.18
C ASN A 215 -8.02 10.54 -5.59
N GLU A 216 -8.22 10.99 -6.83
CA GLU A 216 -9.53 11.33 -7.38
C GLU A 216 -10.46 10.10 -7.54
N ARG A 217 -9.91 8.88 -7.55
CA ARG A 217 -10.73 7.65 -7.60
C ARG A 217 -11.46 7.38 -6.28
N TYR A 218 -11.18 8.14 -5.23
CA TYR A 218 -11.81 8.04 -3.91
C TYR A 218 -12.92 9.08 -3.66
N GLU A 219 -13.33 9.89 -4.65
CA GLU A 219 -14.35 10.94 -4.42
C GLU A 219 -15.68 10.38 -3.86
N GLY A 220 -16.15 9.23 -4.35
CA GLY A 220 -17.41 8.64 -3.89
C GLY A 220 -17.40 8.26 -2.42
N VAL A 221 -16.32 7.65 -1.94
CA VAL A 221 -16.18 7.32 -0.52
C VAL A 221 -15.86 8.54 0.33
N ARG A 222 -15.15 9.54 -0.21
CA ARG A 222 -14.91 10.82 0.47
C ARG A 222 -16.24 11.53 0.76
N ALA A 223 -17.13 11.61 -0.22
CA ALA A 223 -18.45 12.23 -0.07
C ALA A 223 -19.27 11.55 1.04
N LEU A 224 -19.17 10.21 1.18
CA LEU A 224 -19.82 9.48 2.28
C LEU A 224 -19.26 9.85 3.66
N VAL A 225 -17.93 9.95 3.78
CA VAL A 225 -17.29 10.34 5.05
C VAL A 225 -17.65 11.78 5.43
N GLU A 226 -17.75 12.69 4.46
CA GLU A 226 -18.13 14.09 4.68
C GLU A 226 -19.54 14.26 5.26
N VAL A 227 -20.46 13.36 4.90
CA VAL A 227 -21.83 13.31 5.47
C VAL A 227 -21.94 12.41 6.70
N GLY A 228 -20.82 11.97 7.27
CA GLY A 228 -20.76 11.26 8.55
C GLY A 228 -20.92 9.74 8.47
N VAL A 229 -20.89 9.15 7.28
CA VAL A 229 -20.90 7.68 7.13
C VAL A 229 -19.49 7.15 7.37
N ASP A 230 -19.34 6.31 8.39
CA ASP A 230 -18.07 5.65 8.73
C ASP A 230 -18.20 4.12 8.77
N TRP A 231 -17.07 3.43 8.65
CA TRP A 231 -17.07 1.96 8.59
C TRP A 231 -17.47 1.28 9.91
N ARG A 232 -17.35 1.95 11.07
CA ARG A 232 -17.76 1.42 12.38
C ARG A 232 -19.27 1.42 12.50
N ASN A 233 -19.93 2.47 12.00
CA ASN A 233 -21.39 2.56 11.96
C ASN A 233 -21.94 1.47 11.02
N VAL A 234 -21.33 1.30 9.83
CA VAL A 234 -21.69 0.20 8.93
C VAL A 234 -21.47 -1.17 9.58
N ALA A 235 -20.42 -1.34 10.37
CA ALA A 235 -20.15 -2.61 11.07
C ALA A 235 -21.16 -2.96 12.17
N ARG A 236 -21.84 -1.97 12.75
CA ARG A 236 -22.83 -2.14 13.83
C ARG A 236 -24.25 -2.31 13.32
N TRP A 237 -24.49 -1.97 12.06
CA TRP A 237 -25.79 -2.09 11.43
C TRP A 237 -26.14 -3.58 11.26
N ASP A 238 -27.30 -4.01 11.79
CA ASP A 238 -27.76 -5.41 11.74
C ASP A 238 -28.18 -5.82 10.32
N GLY A 239 -28.58 -4.83 9.55
CA GLY A 239 -28.83 -4.79 8.13
C GLY A 239 -30.07 -5.44 7.60
N GLY A 240 -31.01 -5.74 8.49
CA GLY A 240 -32.31 -6.30 8.14
C GLY A 240 -32.17 -7.47 7.16
N ASP A 241 -33.07 -7.50 6.18
CA ASP A 241 -33.18 -8.59 5.21
C ASP A 241 -31.92 -8.77 4.34
N GLU A 242 -31.87 -9.88 3.59
CA GLU A 242 -30.81 -10.13 2.63
C GLU A 242 -30.81 -9.10 1.48
N ASP A 243 -29.73 -9.08 0.71
CA ASP A 243 -29.67 -8.32 -0.53
C ASP A 243 -30.70 -8.87 -1.53
N GLN A 244 -31.60 -8.02 -2.02
CA GLN A 244 -32.53 -8.41 -3.10
C GLN A 244 -31.79 -8.80 -4.39
N VAL A 245 -30.62 -8.20 -4.64
CA VAL A 245 -29.74 -8.52 -5.76
C VAL A 245 -28.36 -8.91 -5.22
N PRO A 246 -27.90 -10.16 -5.45
CA PRO A 246 -26.59 -10.60 -4.96
C PRO A 246 -25.44 -9.74 -5.48
N VAL A 247 -24.41 -9.49 -4.66
CA VAL A 247 -23.23 -8.70 -5.05
C VAL A 247 -22.55 -9.23 -6.31
N LYS A 248 -22.53 -10.55 -6.53
CA LYS A 248 -21.96 -11.17 -7.74
C LYS A 248 -22.66 -10.71 -9.03
N GLU A 249 -23.92 -10.27 -8.93
CA GLU A 249 -24.70 -9.80 -10.06
C GLU A 249 -24.52 -8.30 -10.29
N LEU A 250 -24.35 -7.53 -9.23
CA LEU A 250 -24.03 -6.10 -9.26
C LEU A 250 -22.59 -5.83 -9.73
N LEU A 251 -21.64 -6.66 -9.28
CA LEU A 251 -20.21 -6.53 -9.56
C LEU A 251 -19.74 -7.70 -10.43
N LYS A 252 -20.27 -7.77 -11.65
CA LYS A 252 -19.78 -8.70 -12.67
C LYS A 252 -18.54 -8.10 -13.33
N PRO A 253 -17.38 -8.79 -13.34
CA PRO A 253 -16.22 -8.34 -14.11
C PRO A 253 -16.59 -8.19 -15.60
N GLY A 254 -16.30 -7.04 -16.18
CA GLY A 254 -16.65 -6.70 -17.56
C GLY A 254 -16.28 -5.26 -17.90
N SER A 255 -16.72 -4.78 -19.07
CA SER A 255 -16.55 -3.37 -19.49
C SER A 255 -17.18 -2.38 -18.53
N ASP A 256 -18.22 -2.82 -17.81
CA ASP A 256 -19.01 -1.99 -16.91
C ASP A 256 -18.52 -2.09 -15.45
N TRP A 257 -17.33 -2.67 -15.23
CA TRP A 257 -16.74 -2.75 -13.90
C TRP A 257 -16.41 -1.34 -13.38
N PRO A 258 -16.83 -0.95 -12.16
CA PRO A 258 -16.55 0.39 -11.64
C PRO A 258 -15.05 0.67 -11.55
N GLU A 259 -14.62 1.80 -12.12
CA GLU A 259 -13.21 2.21 -12.10
C GLU A 259 -12.83 2.96 -10.82
N ASP A 260 -13.81 3.60 -10.18
CA ASP A 260 -13.64 4.42 -8.99
C ASP A 260 -14.75 4.19 -7.96
N THR A 261 -14.59 4.78 -6.78
CA THR A 261 -15.53 4.65 -5.66
C THR A 261 -16.87 5.35 -5.90
N SER A 262 -16.94 6.35 -6.77
CA SER A 262 -18.19 7.03 -7.13
C SER A 262 -19.07 6.12 -8.00
N ALA A 263 -18.48 5.50 -9.02
CA ALA A 263 -19.15 4.50 -9.84
C ALA A 263 -19.55 3.28 -9.02
N LEU A 264 -18.69 2.80 -8.12
CA LEU A 264 -19.01 1.69 -7.22
C LEU A 264 -20.20 2.05 -6.31
N LEU A 265 -20.19 3.24 -5.71
CA LEU A 265 -21.28 3.71 -4.89
C LEU A 265 -22.59 3.80 -5.69
N GLY A 266 -22.54 4.33 -6.91
CA GLY A 266 -23.67 4.37 -7.84
C GLY A 266 -24.29 2.99 -8.08
N VAL A 267 -23.47 1.95 -8.25
CA VAL A 267 -23.93 0.56 -8.39
C VAL A 267 -24.56 0.03 -7.09
N LEU A 268 -24.03 0.38 -5.92
CA LEU A 268 -24.58 -0.08 -4.64
C LEU A 268 -25.96 0.54 -4.33
N VAL A 269 -26.17 1.81 -4.73
CA VAL A 269 -27.41 2.55 -4.45
C VAL A 269 -28.46 2.45 -5.55
N SER A 270 -28.12 1.99 -6.75
CA SER A 270 -29.09 1.81 -7.84
C SER A 270 -30.16 0.75 -7.54
N HIS A 271 -29.95 -0.05 -6.49
CA HIS A 271 -30.90 -1.01 -5.96
C HIS A 271 -31.26 -0.64 -4.50
N PRO A 272 -32.32 0.16 -4.25
CA PRO A 272 -32.72 0.55 -2.90
C PRO A 272 -33.04 -0.62 -1.96
N GLY A 273 -33.38 -1.78 -2.54
CA GLY A 273 -33.57 -3.04 -1.81
C GLY A 273 -32.28 -3.78 -1.44
N SER A 274 -31.10 -3.23 -1.75
CA SER A 274 -29.83 -3.74 -1.25
C SER A 274 -29.58 -3.31 0.19
N ARG A 275 -28.75 -4.05 0.91
CA ARG A 275 -28.33 -3.73 2.27
C ARG A 275 -27.63 -2.36 2.34
N ALA A 276 -26.68 -2.10 1.44
CA ALA A 276 -26.03 -0.80 1.34
C ALA A 276 -27.00 0.34 1.02
N GLY A 277 -27.96 0.11 0.10
CA GLY A 277 -28.98 1.10 -0.26
C GLY A 277 -29.86 1.49 0.92
N ARG A 278 -30.34 0.51 1.70
CA ARG A 278 -31.12 0.76 2.93
C ARG A 278 -30.33 1.48 3.99
N LEU A 279 -29.09 1.04 4.27
CA LEU A 279 -28.22 1.69 5.24
C LEU A 279 -28.01 3.16 4.89
N LEU A 280 -27.68 3.45 3.64
CA LEU A 280 -27.44 4.83 3.20
C LEU A 280 -28.72 5.67 3.25
N ALA A 281 -29.88 5.09 2.93
CA ALA A 281 -31.16 5.79 3.10
C ALA A 281 -31.47 6.11 4.58
N GLU A 282 -31.06 5.28 5.53
CA GLU A 282 -31.25 5.55 6.97
C GLU A 282 -30.27 6.59 7.53
N ASN A 283 -29.08 6.74 6.94
CA ASN A 283 -28.01 7.61 7.45
C ASN A 283 -27.89 8.96 6.72
N LEU A 284 -28.54 9.12 5.57
CA LEU A 284 -28.49 10.36 4.76
C LEU A 284 -29.77 11.22 4.86
N VAL A 285 -30.69 10.86 5.76
CA VAL A 285 -31.95 11.58 6.03
C VAL A 285 -31.82 12.50 7.23
#